data_AF-K3X3Z5-F1
#
_entry.id   AF-K3X3Z5-F1
#
_cell.length_a   1.000
_cell.length_b   1.000
_cell.length_c   1.000
_cell.angle_alpha   90.00
_cell.angle_beta   90.00
_cell.angle_gamma   90.00
#
_symmetry.space_group_name_H-M   'P 1'
#
loop_
_entity.id
_entity.type
_entity.pdbx_description
1 polymer ?
#
loop_
_entity_poly.entity_id
_entity_poly.type
_entity_poly.pdbx_seq_one_letter_code
_entity_poly.pdbx_strand_id
1 'polypeptide(L)'
;MGSKHSKGGVRAELQCIVPLKWSDLEQLHLRYQQEAHRRSRTDPQCQYFLSFNVFRAILTPVCAAASIDKAQLLATFDLLDRRQKRKLVAMDFFSGLALIVEAKKSAKFEFILSLLDNGGLKTVNKCELMMVLMASVRGLTMFKWVPEVREELMRPLAKRYCDYS
;
A
#
# COMPACT_ATOMS: atom_id res chain seq x y z
N MET A 1 -24.67 -12.39 -22.73
CA MET A 1 -23.91 -11.12 -22.76
C MET A 1 -24.01 -10.45 -21.40
N GLY A 2 -22.89 -9.93 -20.88
CA GLY A 2 -22.88 -9.00 -19.74
C GLY A 2 -22.68 -9.60 -18.34
N SER A 3 -21.53 -10.22 -18.08
CA SER A 3 -21.07 -10.45 -16.70
C SER A 3 -20.86 -9.10 -16.00
N LYS A 4 -21.85 -8.69 -15.20
CA LYS A 4 -21.74 -7.60 -14.22
C LYS A 4 -20.86 -8.05 -13.05
N HIS A 5 -19.59 -8.36 -13.30
CA HIS A 5 -18.61 -8.24 -12.23
C HIS A 5 -18.39 -6.76 -12.04
N SER A 6 -19.05 -6.21 -11.01
CA SER A 6 -18.80 -4.89 -10.49
C SER A 6 -17.28 -4.67 -10.47
N LYS A 7 -16.80 -3.80 -11.36
CA LYS A 7 -15.48 -3.21 -11.24
C LYS A 7 -15.51 -2.49 -9.90
N GLY A 8 -15.09 -3.15 -8.82
CA GLY A 8 -15.04 -2.57 -7.49
C GLY A 8 -14.24 -1.28 -7.59
N GLY A 9 -14.94 -0.15 -7.60
CA GLY A 9 -14.33 1.16 -7.64
C GLY A 9 -13.52 1.37 -6.37
N VAL A 10 -12.59 2.31 -6.43
CA VAL A 10 -11.98 2.83 -5.21
C VAL A 10 -13.11 3.37 -4.32
N ARG A 11 -13.08 3.02 -3.03
CA ARG A 11 -14.02 3.53 -2.02
C ARG A 11 -14.04 5.05 -2.09
N ALA A 12 -15.23 5.65 -2.23
CA ALA A 12 -15.39 7.09 -2.45
C ALA A 12 -14.72 7.91 -1.34
N GLU A 13 -14.80 7.42 -0.10
CA GLU A 13 -14.24 8.02 1.11
C GLU A 13 -12.71 8.06 1.13
N LEU A 14 -12.06 7.27 0.26
CA LEU A 14 -10.60 7.16 0.18
C LEU A 14 -10.03 7.85 -1.06
N GLN A 15 -10.86 8.33 -1.99
CA GLN A 15 -10.38 8.94 -3.24
C GLN A 15 -9.43 10.11 -3.01
N CYS A 16 -9.63 10.85 -1.93
CA CYS A 16 -8.88 12.05 -1.59
C CYS A 16 -7.40 11.79 -1.21
N ILE A 17 -7.04 10.53 -0.92
CA ILE A 17 -5.67 10.10 -0.62
C ILE A 17 -5.07 9.19 -1.70
N VAL A 18 -5.83 8.86 -2.75
CA VAL A 18 -5.34 8.04 -3.85
C VAL A 18 -4.55 8.93 -4.82
N PRO A 19 -3.27 8.63 -5.09
CA PRO A 19 -2.48 9.38 -6.05
C PRO A 19 -3.12 9.33 -7.45
N LEU A 20 -3.19 10.47 -8.14
CA LEU A 20 -3.80 10.55 -9.48
C LEU A 20 -2.86 10.01 -10.56
N LYS A 21 -1.55 10.18 -10.37
CA LYS A 21 -0.51 9.70 -11.28
C LYS A 21 0.44 8.76 -10.56
N TRP A 22 1.10 7.91 -11.34
CA TRP A 22 2.15 7.02 -10.83
C TRP A 22 3.29 7.78 -10.12
N SER A 23 3.72 8.91 -10.69
CA SER A 23 4.73 9.80 -10.08
C SER A 23 4.34 10.27 -8.68
N ASP A 24 3.05 10.49 -8.44
CA ASP A 24 2.55 10.99 -7.16
C ASP A 24 2.63 9.88 -6.10
N LEU A 25 2.43 8.61 -6.49
CA LEU A 25 2.65 7.45 -5.63
C LEU A 25 4.13 7.30 -5.27
N GLU A 26 5.02 7.41 -6.25
CA GLU A 26 6.47 7.32 -6.01
C GLU A 26 6.95 8.43 -5.07
N GLN A 27 6.48 9.66 -5.26
CA GLN A 27 6.77 10.78 -4.37
C GLN A 27 6.20 10.56 -2.96
N LEU A 28 4.99 10.02 -2.84
CA LEU A 28 4.38 9.71 -1.55
C LEU A 28 5.20 8.64 -0.80
N HIS A 29 5.67 7.61 -1.50
CA HIS A 29 6.53 6.58 -0.93
C HIS A 29 7.90 7.12 -0.51
N LEU A 30 8.52 7.98 -1.33
CA LEU A 30 9.78 8.64 -0.99
C LEU A 30 9.65 9.47 0.29
N ARG A 31 8.55 10.22 0.46
CA ARG A 31 8.28 10.98 1.69
C ARG A 31 8.13 10.07 2.91
N TYR A 32 7.50 8.90 2.75
CA TYR A 32 7.45 7.91 3.80
C TYR A 32 8.85 7.42 4.19
N GLN A 33 9.70 7.07 3.23
CA GLN A 33 11.07 6.64 3.50
C GLN A 33 11.86 7.72 4.26
N GLN A 34 11.72 8.98 3.86
CA GLN A 34 12.34 10.12 4.54
C GLN A 34 11.83 10.28 5.98
N GLU A 35 10.52 10.19 6.19
CA GLU A 35 9.91 10.34 7.51
C GLU A 35 10.25 9.15 8.44
N ALA A 36 10.26 7.93 7.91
CA ALA A 36 10.70 6.73 8.60
C ALA A 36 12.17 6.83 9.00
N HIS A 37 13.03 7.29 8.09
CA HIS A 37 14.45 7.51 8.37
C HIS A 37 14.64 8.55 9.48
N ARG A 38 13.94 9.70 9.38
CA ARG A 38 14.00 10.79 10.37
C ARG A 38 13.60 10.31 11.78
N ARG A 39 12.61 9.41 11.87
CA ARG A 39 12.08 8.89 13.14
C ARG A 39 12.74 7.60 13.61
N SER A 40 13.58 6.97 12.79
CA SER A 40 14.16 5.64 13.05
C SER A 40 14.84 5.51 14.42
N ARG A 41 15.45 6.60 14.92
CA ARG A 41 16.13 6.62 16.22
C ARG A 41 15.17 6.64 17.42
N THR A 42 13.98 7.22 17.26
CA THR A 42 13.01 7.40 18.34
C THR A 42 11.86 6.40 18.28
N ASP A 43 11.51 5.96 17.06
CA ASP A 43 10.47 4.98 16.80
C ASP A 43 10.88 4.12 15.59
N PRO A 44 11.59 3.00 15.83
CA PRO A 44 11.98 2.08 14.77
C PRO A 44 10.79 1.47 14.02
N GLN A 45 9.60 1.41 14.63
CA GLN A 45 8.42 0.83 14.00
C GLN A 45 7.92 1.68 12.82
N CYS A 46 8.28 2.96 12.74
CA CYS A 46 7.97 3.83 11.61
C CYS A 46 8.55 3.31 10.27
N GLN A 47 9.49 2.37 10.28
CA GLN A 47 10.01 1.71 9.07
C GLN A 47 9.03 0.69 8.45
N TYR A 48 8.08 0.20 9.23
CA TYR A 48 7.12 -0.83 8.80
C TYR A 48 5.66 -0.38 8.92
N PHE A 49 5.40 0.67 9.71
CA PHE A 49 4.07 1.10 10.05
C PHE A 49 3.86 2.61 9.85
N LEU A 50 2.68 2.96 9.38
CA LEU A 50 2.17 4.33 9.34
C LEU A 50 1.34 4.57 10.60
N SER A 51 1.90 5.28 11.59
CA SER A 51 1.08 5.92 12.63
C SER A 51 0.30 7.08 12.02
N PHE A 52 -0.75 7.57 12.69
CA PHE A 52 -1.50 8.74 12.20
C PHE A 52 -0.58 9.95 11.96
N ASN A 53 0.43 10.14 12.80
CA ASN A 53 1.39 11.24 12.64
C ASN A 53 2.23 11.12 11.36
N VAL A 54 2.69 9.90 11.04
CA VAL A 54 3.45 9.63 9.80
C VAL A 54 2.52 9.75 8.59
N PHE A 55 1.34 9.12 8.66
CA PHE A 55 0.30 9.18 7.63
C PHE A 55 -0.06 10.63 7.28
N ARG A 56 -0.33 11.47 8.29
CA ARG A 56 -0.61 12.89 8.11
C ARG A 56 0.59 13.60 7.47
N ALA A 57 1.81 13.36 7.94
CA ALA A 57 3.00 14.05 7.44
C ALA A 57 3.22 13.78 5.94
N ILE A 58 3.02 12.54 5.48
CA ILE A 58 3.25 12.18 4.07
C ILE A 58 2.11 12.65 3.14
N LEU A 59 0.87 12.70 3.64
CA LEU A 59 -0.31 13.09 2.86
C LEU A 59 -0.58 14.58 2.84
N THR A 60 -0.18 15.35 3.87
CA THR A 60 -0.44 16.80 3.93
C THR A 60 -0.05 17.53 2.65
N PRO A 61 1.13 17.29 2.04
CA PRO A 61 1.50 17.99 0.81
C PRO A 61 0.75 17.48 -0.44
N VAL A 62 0.24 16.24 -0.43
CA VAL A 62 -0.60 15.70 -1.53
C VAL A 62 -2.01 16.27 -1.45
N CYS A 63 -2.52 16.40 -0.23
CA CYS A 63 -3.89 16.82 0.06
C CYS A 63 -4.04 18.33 0.23
N ALA A 64 -2.94 19.10 0.22
CA ALA A 64 -2.94 20.55 0.31
C ALA A 64 -3.77 21.20 -0.82
N ALA A 65 -3.75 20.62 -2.02
CA ALA A 65 -4.55 21.10 -3.15
C ALA A 65 -6.05 20.78 -3.02
N ALA A 66 -6.41 19.80 -2.18
CA ALA A 66 -7.78 19.35 -1.97
C ALA A 66 -8.40 19.90 -0.66
N SER A 67 -7.71 20.84 0.01
CA SER A 67 -8.14 21.47 1.27
C SER A 67 -8.55 20.46 2.35
N ILE A 68 -7.90 19.30 2.40
CA ILE A 68 -8.24 18.26 3.36
C ILE A 68 -7.71 18.66 4.74
N ASP A 69 -8.61 18.79 5.70
CA ASP A 69 -8.24 19.15 7.06
C ASP A 69 -7.76 17.94 7.87
N LYS A 70 -7.27 18.21 9.09
CA LYS A 70 -6.77 17.17 10.01
C LYS A 70 -7.86 16.17 10.40
N ALA A 71 -9.12 16.60 10.54
CA ALA A 71 -10.22 15.75 10.98
C ALA A 71 -10.61 14.76 9.88
N GLN A 72 -10.64 15.23 8.62
CA GLN A 72 -10.86 14.39 7.45
C GLN A 72 -9.73 13.37 7.29
N LEU A 73 -8.45 13.77 7.42
CA LEU A 73 -7.33 12.81 7.37
C LEU A 73 -7.40 11.77 8.49
N LEU A 74 -7.88 12.14 9.69
CA LEU A 74 -8.08 11.20 10.79
C LEU A 74 -9.19 10.21 10.46
N ALA A 75 -10.32 10.68 9.94
CA ALA A 75 -11.42 9.81 9.51
C ALA A 75 -10.96 8.83 8.41
N THR A 76 -10.19 9.31 7.43
CA THR A 76 -9.58 8.44 6.40
C THR A 76 -8.64 7.41 7.01
N PHE A 77 -7.81 7.80 7.97
CA PHE A 77 -6.91 6.88 8.67
C PHE A 77 -7.68 5.78 9.41
N ASP A 78 -8.73 6.16 10.15
CA ASP A 78 -9.58 5.22 10.90
C ASP A 78 -10.32 4.25 9.97
N LEU A 79 -10.73 4.70 8.78
CA LEU A 79 -11.34 3.84 7.75
C LEU A 79 -10.37 2.80 7.16
N LEU A 80 -9.07 3.09 7.16
CA LEU A 80 -8.01 2.18 6.73
C LEU A 80 -7.58 1.25 7.87
N ASP A 81 -7.59 1.74 9.12
CA ASP A 81 -7.22 0.98 10.32
C ASP A 81 -8.38 0.10 10.82
N ARG A 82 -8.77 -0.88 9.99
CA ARG A 82 -9.89 -1.79 10.27
C ARG A 82 -9.78 -2.55 11.58
N ARG A 83 -8.56 -2.73 12.10
CA ARG A 83 -8.28 -3.45 13.34
C ARG A 83 -8.10 -2.52 14.54
N GLN A 84 -8.29 -1.21 14.35
CA GLN A 84 -8.15 -0.15 15.35
C GLN A 84 -6.83 -0.26 16.13
N LYS A 85 -5.74 -0.56 15.42
CA LYS A 85 -4.39 -0.73 16.00
C LYS A 85 -3.64 0.60 16.12
N ARG A 86 -4.25 1.70 15.68
CA ARG A 86 -3.69 3.04 15.54
C ARG A 86 -2.44 3.09 14.65
N LYS A 87 -2.32 2.11 13.74
CA LYS A 87 -1.22 1.99 12.78
C LYS A 87 -1.63 1.15 11.58
N LEU A 88 -1.16 1.57 10.40
CA LEU A 88 -1.32 0.81 9.16
C LEU A 88 0.00 0.13 8.81
N VAL A 89 -0.04 -1.06 8.24
CA VAL A 89 1.16 -1.70 7.69
C VAL A 89 1.54 -0.95 6.41
N ALA A 90 2.76 -0.39 6.35
CA ALA A 90 3.19 0.45 5.23
C ALA A 90 3.22 -0.33 3.91
N MET A 91 3.71 -1.57 3.95
CA MET A 91 3.74 -2.45 2.77
C MET A 91 2.33 -2.73 2.22
N ASP A 92 1.35 -2.97 3.10
CA ASP A 92 -0.05 -3.16 2.68
C ASP A 92 -0.58 -1.88 2.03
N PHE A 93 -0.37 -0.73 2.67
CA PHE A 93 -0.83 0.56 2.18
C PHE A 93 -0.26 0.89 0.79
N PHE A 94 1.07 0.83 0.62
CA PHE A 94 1.72 1.17 -0.65
C PHE A 94 1.47 0.14 -1.75
N SER A 95 1.42 -1.15 -1.42
CA SER A 95 1.04 -2.19 -2.40
C SER A 95 -0.40 -2.02 -2.87
N GLY A 96 -1.31 -1.67 -1.96
CA GLY A 96 -2.70 -1.36 -2.28
C GLY A 96 -2.83 -0.19 -3.24
N LEU A 97 -2.12 0.91 -2.98
CA LEU A 97 -2.05 2.07 -3.87
C LEU A 97 -1.48 1.70 -5.25
N ALA A 98 -0.36 0.95 -5.29
CA ALA A 98 0.27 0.52 -6.54
C ALA A 98 -0.68 -0.28 -7.43
N LEU A 99 -1.55 -1.11 -6.84
CA LEU A 99 -2.52 -1.89 -7.59
C LEU A 99 -3.65 -1.05 -8.19
N ILE A 100 -4.06 0.05 -7.53
CA ILE A 100 -5.20 0.88 -7.97
C ILE A 100 -4.81 2.08 -8.84
N VAL A 101 -3.60 2.62 -8.69
CA VAL A 101 -3.10 3.74 -9.51
C VAL A 101 -2.79 3.22 -10.91
N GLU A 102 -3.14 3.96 -11.94
CA GLU A 102 -2.91 3.54 -13.33
C GLU A 102 -1.42 3.58 -13.68
N ALA A 103 -0.88 2.45 -14.17
CA ALA A 103 0.52 2.30 -14.57
C ALA A 103 0.74 0.97 -15.32
N LYS A 104 1.88 0.85 -15.99
CA LYS A 104 2.32 -0.41 -16.61
C LYS A 104 2.43 -1.52 -15.56
N LYS A 105 2.01 -2.74 -15.90
CA LYS A 105 2.08 -3.90 -14.99
C LYS A 105 3.50 -4.15 -14.45
N SER A 106 4.53 -3.98 -15.29
CA SER A 106 5.93 -4.12 -14.90
C SER A 106 6.32 -3.11 -13.82
N ALA A 107 6.00 -1.83 -14.02
CA ALA A 107 6.28 -0.77 -13.04
C ALA A 107 5.59 -1.02 -11.69
N LYS A 108 4.33 -1.50 -11.72
CA LYS A 108 3.61 -1.91 -10.50
C LYS A 108 4.34 -3.02 -9.74
N PHE A 109 4.79 -4.04 -10.47
CA PHE A 109 5.48 -5.19 -9.88
C PHE A 109 6.84 -4.79 -9.31
N GLU A 110 7.64 -4.03 -10.06
CA GLU A 110 8.94 -3.51 -9.63
C GLU A 110 8.81 -2.65 -8.37
N PHE A 111 7.83 -1.73 -8.33
CA PHE A 111 7.55 -0.92 -7.15
C PHE A 111 7.16 -1.78 -5.96
N ILE A 112 6.25 -2.74 -6.11
CA ILE A 112 5.82 -3.60 -5.01
C ILE A 112 6.99 -4.44 -4.48
N LEU A 113 7.86 -4.96 -5.35
CA LEU A 113 9.07 -5.68 -4.92
C LEU A 113 10.03 -4.75 -4.17
N SER A 114 10.17 -3.49 -4.60
CA SER A 114 11.02 -2.50 -3.90
C SER A 114 10.55 -2.20 -2.47
N LEU A 115 9.31 -2.54 -2.09
CA LEU A 115 8.82 -2.35 -0.72
C LEU A 115 9.41 -3.37 0.27
N LEU A 116 9.91 -4.52 -0.21
CA LEU A 116 10.63 -5.50 0.63
C LEU A 116 12.06 -5.04 0.90
N ASP A 117 12.67 -4.45 -0.11
CA ASP A 117 14.09 -4.18 -0.13
C ASP A 117 14.38 -2.73 0.23
N ASN A 118 14.53 -2.45 1.53
CA ASN A 118 15.14 -1.22 2.01
C ASN A 118 16.66 -1.14 1.68
N GLY A 119 17.11 -1.66 0.53
CA GLY A 119 18.35 -1.22 -0.12
C GLY A 119 19.47 -2.23 -0.40
N GLY A 120 19.25 -3.48 -0.82
CA GLY A 120 20.35 -4.16 -1.53
C GLY A 120 20.38 -5.67 -1.74
N LEU A 121 19.26 -6.40 -1.81
CA LEU A 121 19.31 -7.80 -2.28
C LEU A 121 18.57 -7.94 -3.62
N LYS A 122 19.32 -8.20 -4.70
CA LYS A 122 18.81 -8.40 -6.06
C LYS A 122 17.98 -9.68 -6.25
N THR A 123 17.68 -10.41 -5.18
CA THR A 123 17.04 -11.73 -5.22
C THR A 123 15.92 -11.79 -4.19
N VAL A 124 14.71 -12.11 -4.66
CA VAL A 124 13.52 -12.28 -3.82
C VAL A 124 13.35 -13.77 -3.55
N ASN A 125 13.36 -14.18 -2.29
CA ASN A 125 13.09 -15.57 -1.91
C ASN A 125 11.57 -15.85 -1.85
N LYS A 126 11.20 -17.13 -1.73
CA LYS A 126 9.80 -17.57 -1.68
C LYS A 126 8.98 -16.92 -0.55
N CYS A 127 9.59 -16.73 0.61
CA CYS A 127 8.92 -16.11 1.76
C CYS A 127 8.65 -14.62 1.49
N GLU A 128 9.63 -13.91 0.94
CA GLU A 128 9.50 -12.51 0.53
C GLU A 128 8.43 -12.32 -0.54
N LEU A 129 8.43 -13.18 -1.56
CA LEU A 129 7.39 -13.16 -2.59
C LEU A 129 6.00 -13.37 -1.99
N MET A 130 5.84 -14.34 -1.07
CA MET A 130 4.58 -14.57 -0.39
C MET A 130 4.16 -13.37 0.47
N MET A 131 5.10 -12.75 1.18
CA MET A 131 4.83 -11.54 1.98
C MET A 131 4.29 -10.41 1.11
N VAL A 132 4.90 -10.15 -0.05
CA VAL A 132 4.44 -9.14 -1.02
C VAL A 132 3.07 -9.46 -1.56
N LEU A 133 2.81 -10.71 -1.95
CA LEU A 133 1.52 -11.12 -2.49
C LEU A 133 0.41 -10.92 -1.45
N MET A 134 0.66 -11.33 -0.20
CA MET A 134 -0.29 -11.16 0.89
C MET A 134 -0.48 -9.70 1.28
N ALA A 135 0.59 -8.88 1.26
CA ALA A 135 0.50 -7.45 1.50
C ALA A 135 -0.30 -6.74 0.40
N SER A 136 -0.08 -7.11 -0.86
CA SER A 136 -0.81 -6.60 -2.02
C SER A 136 -2.30 -6.90 -1.94
N VAL A 137 -2.66 -8.13 -1.54
CA VAL A 137 -4.04 -8.53 -1.27
C VAL A 137 -4.66 -7.67 -0.16
N ARG A 138 -4.02 -7.62 1.02
CA ARG A 138 -4.54 -6.84 2.16
C ARG A 138 -4.67 -5.37 1.81
N GLY A 139 -3.66 -4.81 1.14
CA GLY A 139 -3.65 -3.46 0.62
C GLY A 139 -4.79 -3.18 -0.34
N LEU A 140 -5.05 -4.06 -1.31
CA LEU A 140 -6.15 -3.90 -2.24
C LEU A 140 -7.50 -3.84 -1.50
N THR A 141 -7.69 -4.68 -0.48
CA THR A 141 -8.91 -4.63 0.33
C THR A 141 -9.07 -3.32 1.08
N MET A 142 -7.98 -2.59 1.40
CA MET A 142 -8.09 -1.28 2.05
C MET A 142 -8.86 -0.27 1.17
N PHE A 143 -8.56 -0.27 -0.13
CA PHE A 143 -9.03 0.76 -1.07
C PHE A 143 -10.22 0.33 -1.93
N LYS A 144 -10.46 -0.98 -2.09
CA LYS A 144 -11.56 -1.51 -2.89
C LYS A 144 -12.41 -2.50 -2.09
N TRP A 145 -13.68 -2.56 -2.42
CA TRP A 145 -14.55 -3.64 -1.98
C TRP A 145 -14.21 -4.90 -2.77
N VAL A 146 -13.33 -5.72 -2.21
CA VAL A 146 -12.90 -7.00 -2.76
C VAL A 146 -13.20 -8.09 -1.73
N PRO A 147 -13.68 -9.28 -2.14
CA PRO A 147 -13.78 -10.42 -1.22
C PRO A 147 -12.44 -10.68 -0.53
N GLU A 148 -12.49 -11.12 0.72
CA GLU A 148 -11.29 -11.50 1.46
C GLU A 148 -10.59 -12.64 0.72
N VAL A 149 -9.36 -12.41 0.26
CA VAL A 149 -8.56 -13.44 -0.41
C VAL A 149 -7.83 -14.23 0.68
N ARG A 150 -8.12 -15.52 0.75
CA ARG A 150 -7.52 -16.42 1.73
C ARG A 150 -6.13 -16.87 1.28
N GLU A 151 -5.19 -17.02 2.20
CA GLU A 151 -3.79 -17.40 1.91
C GLU A 151 -3.68 -18.71 1.11
N GLU A 152 -4.60 -19.64 1.34
CA GLU A 152 -4.63 -20.94 0.66
C GLU A 152 -4.83 -20.80 -0.84
N LEU A 153 -5.49 -19.72 -1.29
CA LEU A 153 -5.67 -19.40 -2.70
C LEU A 153 -4.40 -18.82 -3.34
N MET A 154 -3.48 -18.29 -2.52
CA MET A 154 -2.23 -17.67 -2.98
C MET A 154 -1.07 -18.67 -3.07
N ARG A 155 -1.09 -19.76 -2.27
CA ARG A 155 -0.04 -20.80 -2.29
C ARG A 155 0.21 -21.43 -3.68
N PRO A 156 -0.80 -21.80 -4.48
CA PRO A 156 -0.58 -22.37 -5.81
C PRO A 156 0.08 -21.37 -6.77
N LEU A 157 -0.24 -20.08 -6.64
CA LEU A 157 0.34 -19.01 -7.45
C LEU A 157 1.80 -18.80 -7.09
N ALA A 158 2.12 -18.67 -5.80
CA ALA A 158 3.50 -18.51 -5.34
C ALA A 158 4.37 -19.72 -5.73
N LYS A 159 3.84 -20.94 -5.62
CA LYS A 159 4.54 -22.15 -6.07
C LYS A 159 4.93 -22.06 -7.56
N ARG A 160 3.99 -21.68 -8.44
CA ARG A 160 4.29 -21.50 -9.86
C ARG A 160 5.41 -20.49 -10.12
N TYR A 161 5.48 -19.39 -9.38
CA TYR A 161 6.54 -18.39 -9.59
C TYR A 161 7.90 -18.79 -9.00
N CYS A 162 7.92 -19.59 -7.94
CA CYS A 162 9.17 -20.08 -7.34
C CYS A 162 9.76 -21.27 -8.08
N ASP A 163 8.93 -22.09 -8.74
CA ASP A 163 9.38 -23.30 -9.46
C ASP A 163 10.04 -22.97 -10.83
N TYR A 164 10.11 -21.69 -11.24
CA TYR A 164 10.87 -21.20 -12.41
C TYR A 164 12.18 -20.45 -12.04
N SER A 165 12.58 -20.48 -10.77
CA SER A 165 13.87 -19.96 -10.29
C SER A 165 14.89 -21.09 -10.12
#